data_AF-A0A7S2PM94-F1
#
_entry.id   AF-A0A7S2PM94-F1
#
_cell.length_a   1.000
_cell.length_b   1.000
_cell.length_c   1.000
_cell.angle_alpha   90.00
_cell.angle_beta   90.00
_cell.angle_gamma   90.00
#
_symmetry.space_group_name_H-M   'P 1'
#
loop_
_entity.id
_entity.type
_entity.pdbx_description
1 polymer ?
#
loop_
_entity_poly.entity_id
_entity_poly.type
_entity_poly.pdbx_seq_one_letter_code
_entity_poly.pdbx_strand_id
1 'polypeptide(L)'
;MIMGAGKTSVVSPMLALMLAEGSRLVCLVVPQALIMLSRSVMQNCFSTVVQKRVSTFKCDRSVDLEVNLSARVSRVCSQGDIMLSTPGDVKSLQLRFLEQLGMANDRRAKKNTPQTRRECVEMGRMLELLKRGVCMIDEV
;
A
#
# COMPACT_ATOMS: atom_id res chain seq x y z
N MET A 1 12.22 21.11 -5.03
CA MET A 1 13.45 20.52 -4.45
C MET A 1 14.29 19.89 -5.57
N ILE A 2 15.61 20.10 -5.56
CA ILE A 2 16.56 19.62 -6.59
C ILE A 2 16.86 18.11 -6.41
N MET A 3 17.10 17.38 -7.49
CA MET A 3 17.58 15.98 -7.46
C MET A 3 18.91 15.88 -6.69
N GLY A 4 19.07 14.86 -5.83
CA GLY A 4 20.30 14.67 -5.04
C GLY A 4 20.36 15.43 -3.71
N ALA A 5 19.37 16.28 -3.39
CA ALA A 5 19.31 17.02 -2.12
C ALA A 5 18.83 16.18 -0.91
N GLY A 6 18.80 14.85 -1.01
CA GLY A 6 18.42 13.98 0.11
C GLY A 6 16.91 13.86 0.39
N LYS A 7 16.03 14.14 -0.58
CA LYS A 7 14.57 13.93 -0.46
C LYS A 7 14.23 12.52 0.04
N THR A 8 14.60 11.52 -0.75
CA THR A 8 14.33 10.11 -0.45
C THR A 8 15.18 9.61 0.72
N SER A 9 16.39 10.15 0.92
CA SER A 9 17.34 9.67 1.94
C SER A 9 17.12 10.27 3.34
N VAL A 10 16.46 11.42 3.45
CA VAL A 10 16.31 12.15 4.73
C VAL A 10 14.86 12.54 4.97
N VAL A 11 14.23 13.24 4.02
CA VAL A 11 12.87 13.78 4.19
C VAL A 11 11.84 12.65 4.25
N SER A 12 11.89 11.70 3.33
CA SER A 12 10.95 10.56 3.29
C SER A 12 11.02 9.72 4.58
N PRO A 13 12.20 9.32 5.10
CA PRO A 13 12.32 8.66 6.40
C PRO A 13 11.81 9.50 7.58
N MET A 14 12.13 10.80 7.63
CA MET A 14 11.66 11.67 8.73
C MET A 14 10.14 11.79 8.76
N LEU A 15 9.52 12.01 7.60
CA LEU A 15 8.05 12.04 7.50
C LEU A 15 7.45 10.69 7.86
N ALA A 16 8.03 9.58 7.39
CA ALA A 16 7.54 8.26 7.76
C ALA A 16 7.66 7.99 9.27
N LEU A 17 8.73 8.47 9.91
CA LEU A 17 8.90 8.36 11.36
C LEU A 17 7.81 9.14 12.12
N MET A 18 7.53 10.38 11.70
CA MET A 18 6.54 11.25 12.35
C MET A 18 5.09 10.83 12.10
N LEU A 19 4.79 10.24 10.95
CA LEU A 19 3.42 9.95 10.54
C LEU A 19 2.97 8.53 10.89
N ALA A 20 3.91 7.57 10.97
CA ALA A 20 3.60 6.15 11.19
C ALA A 20 3.52 5.83 12.69
N GLU A 21 2.49 6.34 13.37
CA GLU A 21 2.33 6.21 14.83
C GLU A 21 1.37 5.09 15.27
N GLY A 22 0.86 4.28 14.35
CA GLY A 22 -0.12 3.23 14.67
C GLY A 22 -1.57 3.57 14.34
N SER A 23 -1.89 4.86 14.21
CA SER A 23 -3.26 5.38 14.03
C SER A 23 -3.73 5.43 12.58
N ARG A 24 -2.78 5.52 11.64
CA ARG A 24 -3.02 5.63 10.20
C ARG A 24 -1.94 4.93 9.41
N LEU A 25 -2.30 4.40 8.25
CA LEU A 25 -1.37 3.74 7.35
C LEU A 25 -0.47 4.78 6.69
N VAL A 26 0.85 4.53 6.68
CA VAL A 26 1.80 5.32 5.89
C VAL A 26 2.23 4.50 4.68
N CYS A 27 1.88 5.00 3.49
CA CYS A 27 2.21 4.39 2.21
C CYS A 27 3.14 5.32 1.42
N LEU A 28 4.37 4.87 1.14
CA LEU A 28 5.27 5.53 0.21
C LEU A 28 5.02 4.98 -1.20
N VAL A 29 4.49 5.83 -2.08
CA VAL A 29 4.21 5.51 -3.48
C VAL A 29 5.36 6.02 -4.34
N VAL A 30 6.07 5.11 -4.98
CA VAL A 30 7.25 5.42 -5.80
C VAL A 30 7.17 4.75 -7.18
N PRO A 31 7.81 5.31 -8.21
CA PRO A 31 8.00 4.64 -9.49
C PRO A 31 8.56 3.21 -9.35
N GLN A 32 8.12 2.29 -10.21
CA GLN A 32 8.53 0.87 -10.17
C GLN A 32 10.06 0.68 -10.18
N ALA A 33 10.78 1.51 -10.93
CA ALA A 33 12.25 1.47 -11.01
C ALA A 33 12.93 1.83 -9.67
N LEU A 34 12.25 2.56 -8.79
CA LEU A 34 12.81 3.09 -7.54
C LEU A 34 12.40 2.27 -6.32
N ILE A 35 11.49 1.30 -6.47
CA ILE A 35 10.93 0.55 -5.33
C ILE A 35 12.02 -0.12 -4.48
N MET A 36 13.06 -0.68 -5.12
CA MET A 36 14.17 -1.35 -4.44
C MET A 36 15.07 -0.35 -3.73
N LEU A 37 15.35 0.79 -4.37
CA LEU A 37 16.14 1.87 -3.80
C LEU A 37 15.44 2.45 -2.56
N SER A 38 14.18 2.86 -2.69
CA SER A 38 13.39 3.42 -1.58
C SER A 38 13.24 2.42 -0.44
N ARG A 39 13.07 1.13 -0.76
CA ARG A 39 13.05 0.07 0.26
C ARG A 39 14.35 -0.01 1.05
N SER A 40 15.48 -0.06 0.35
CA SER A 40 16.79 -0.14 0.99
C SER A 40 17.06 1.08 1.86
N VAL A 41 16.75 2.28 1.37
CA VAL A 41 16.88 3.53 2.13
C VAL A 41 16.06 3.49 3.41
N MET A 42 14.76 3.18 3.32
CA MET A 42 13.90 3.11 4.50
C MET A 42 14.36 2.03 5.49
N GLN A 43 14.69 0.84 5.02
CA GLN A 43 15.17 -0.25 5.88
C GLN A 43 16.47 0.13 6.60
N ASN A 44 17.41 0.76 5.90
CA ASN A 44 18.66 1.22 6.50
C ASN A 44 18.44 2.33 7.53
N CYS A 45 17.49 3.24 7.30
CA CYS A 45 17.14 4.28 8.27
C CYS A 45 16.49 3.72 9.54
N PHE A 46 15.72 2.63 9.44
CA PHE A 46 14.96 2.04 10.56
C PHE A 46 15.56 0.74 11.13
N SER A 47 16.76 0.34 10.71
CA SER A 47 17.37 -0.92 11.18
C SER A 47 18.01 -0.80 12.57
N THR A 48 18.47 0.39 12.96
CA THR A 48 19.32 0.56 14.15
C THR A 48 18.59 1.13 15.36
N VAL A 49 17.95 2.30 15.23
CA VAL A 49 17.45 3.06 16.40
C VAL A 49 15.93 2.92 16.58
N VAL A 50 15.17 3.00 15.49
CA VAL A 50 13.70 2.91 15.54
C VAL A 50 13.26 1.72 14.68
N GLN A 51 12.80 0.65 15.32
CA GLN A 51 12.41 -0.58 14.62
C GLN A 51 11.03 -0.46 13.95
N LYS A 52 11.01 0.13 12.76
CA LYS A 52 9.86 0.09 11.84
C LYS A 52 10.14 -0.89 10.72
N ARG A 53 9.19 -1.79 10.44
CA ARG A 53 9.29 -2.69 9.30
C ARG A 53 8.87 -1.95 8.03
N VAL A 54 9.50 -2.37 6.94
CA VAL A 54 9.24 -1.85 5.61
C VAL A 54 8.72 -2.99 4.75
N SER A 55 7.45 -2.92 4.38
CA SER A 55 6.74 -3.92 3.58
C SER A 55 6.45 -3.37 2.18
N THR A 56 6.32 -4.24 1.18
CA THR A 56 5.94 -3.83 -0.19
C THR A 56 4.59 -4.41 -0.52
N PHE A 57 3.66 -3.57 -0.93
CA PHE A 57 2.37 -3.93 -1.48
C PHE A 57 2.47 -4.04 -3.00
N LYS A 58 2.08 -5.20 -3.53
CA LYS A 58 1.95 -5.46 -4.95
C LYS A 58 0.53 -5.89 -5.28
N CYS A 59 0.01 -5.36 -6.37
CA CYS A 59 -1.30 -5.72 -6.89
C CYS A 59 -1.18 -5.92 -8.41
N ASP A 60 -1.07 -7.18 -8.81
CA ASP A 60 -1.17 -7.57 -10.21
C ASP A 60 -2.65 -7.80 -10.57
N ARG A 61 -3.04 -7.59 -11.82
CA ARG A 61 -4.37 -7.96 -12.33
C ARG A 61 -4.53 -9.46 -12.52
N SER A 62 -3.42 -10.17 -12.72
CA SER A 62 -3.38 -11.59 -13.04
C SER A 62 -3.34 -12.51 -11.82
N VAL A 63 -3.10 -11.96 -10.61
CA VAL A 63 -2.92 -12.74 -9.39
C VAL A 63 -4.11 -12.58 -8.47
N ASP A 64 -4.65 -13.68 -7.95
CA ASP A 64 -5.74 -13.64 -6.97
C ASP A 64 -5.30 -12.91 -5.70
N LEU A 65 -6.19 -12.08 -5.15
CA LEU A 65 -5.90 -11.36 -3.92
C LEU A 65 -6.02 -12.30 -2.73
N GLU A 66 -5.06 -12.19 -1.83
CA GLU A 66 -5.09 -12.96 -0.61
C GLU A 66 -6.30 -12.57 0.27
N VAL A 67 -7.01 -13.59 0.77
CA VAL A 67 -8.25 -13.44 1.58
C VAL A 67 -8.03 -12.62 2.87
N ASN A 68 -6.78 -12.47 3.33
CA ASN A 68 -6.43 -11.72 4.54
C ASN A 68 -5.57 -10.47 4.26
N LEU A 69 -5.64 -9.94 3.04
CA LEU A 69 -4.84 -8.77 2.66
C LEU A 69 -5.14 -7.56 3.56
N SER A 70 -6.42 -7.24 3.81
CA SER A 70 -6.76 -6.07 4.62
C SER A 70 -6.27 -6.20 6.05
N ALA A 71 -6.34 -7.42 6.62
CA ALA A 71 -5.83 -7.70 7.96
C ALA A 71 -4.30 -7.54 8.04
N ARG A 72 -3.55 -7.98 7.01
CA ARG A 72 -2.10 -7.77 6.94
C ARG A 72 -1.75 -6.30 6.88
N VAL A 73 -2.42 -5.53 6.02
CA VAL A 73 -2.18 -4.07 5.90
C VAL A 73 -2.60 -3.35 7.17
N SER A 74 -3.69 -3.77 7.82
CA SER A 74 -4.11 -3.23 9.11
C SER A 74 -3.07 -3.47 10.19
N ARG A 75 -2.34 -4.59 10.17
CA ARG A 75 -1.22 -4.83 11.08
C ARG A 75 -0.08 -3.84 10.84
N VAL A 76 0.29 -3.62 9.57
CA VAL A 76 1.30 -2.61 9.19
C VAL A 76 0.91 -1.24 9.75
N CYS A 77 -0.35 -0.85 9.59
CA CYS A 77 -0.89 0.38 10.18
C CYS A 77 -0.73 0.39 11.70
N SER A 78 -1.26 -0.62 12.42
CA SER A 78 -1.25 -0.65 13.89
C SER A 78 0.15 -0.71 14.52
N GLN A 79 1.14 -1.24 13.80
CA GLN A 79 2.53 -1.32 14.24
C GLN A 79 3.30 -0.02 13.96
N GLY A 80 2.70 0.93 13.23
CA GLY A 80 3.41 2.12 12.77
C GLY A 80 4.50 1.76 11.75
N ASP A 81 4.31 0.67 11.02
CA ASP A 81 5.21 0.21 9.97
C ASP A 81 4.92 0.96 8.66
N ILE A 82 5.84 0.82 7.70
CA ILE A 82 5.80 1.53 6.44
C ILE A 82 5.45 0.56 5.32
N MET A 83 4.50 0.97 4.48
CA MET A 83 4.15 0.27 3.27
C MET A 83 4.73 1.00 2.06
N LEU A 84 5.38 0.27 1.16
CA LEU A 84 5.82 0.76 -0.13
C LEU A 84 4.87 0.25 -1.20
N SER A 85 4.56 1.07 -2.18
CA SER A 85 3.80 0.65 -3.35
C SER A 85 4.20 1.44 -4.59
N THR A 86 3.66 1.05 -5.74
CA THR A 86 3.81 1.80 -6.98
C THR A 86 2.48 2.43 -7.38
N PRO A 87 2.51 3.49 -8.19
CA PRO A 87 1.28 4.03 -8.78
C PRO A 87 0.50 2.95 -9.56
N GLY A 88 1.22 2.02 -10.19
CA GLY A 88 0.65 0.88 -10.91
C GLY A 88 -0.14 -0.06 -9.99
N ASP A 89 0.43 -0.45 -8.86
CA ASP A 89 -0.22 -1.32 -7.87
C ASP A 89 -1.47 -0.68 -7.26
N VAL A 90 -1.38 0.59 -6.87
CA VAL A 90 -2.53 1.34 -6.32
C VAL A 90 -3.64 1.45 -7.36
N LYS A 91 -3.31 1.75 -8.61
CA LYS A 91 -4.27 1.81 -9.72
C LYS A 91 -4.89 0.44 -10.01
N SER A 92 -4.09 -0.62 -10.00
CA SER A 92 -4.58 -1.99 -10.19
C SER A 92 -5.57 -2.37 -9.11
N LEU A 93 -5.30 -2.05 -7.83
CA LEU A 93 -6.23 -2.29 -6.73
C LEU A 93 -7.57 -1.56 -6.95
N GLN A 94 -7.54 -0.28 -7.31
CA GLN A 94 -8.74 0.51 -7.56
C GLN A 94 -9.58 -0.06 -8.70
N LEU A 95 -8.95 -0.41 -9.83
CA LEU A 95 -9.65 -0.95 -10.99
C LEU A 95 -10.24 -2.33 -10.70
N ARG A 96 -9.48 -3.22 -10.05
CA ARG A 96 -9.98 -4.54 -9.65
C ARG A 96 -11.15 -4.44 -8.69
N PHE A 97 -11.12 -3.49 -7.77
CA PHE A 97 -12.25 -3.25 -6.87
C PHE A 97 -13.50 -2.86 -7.65
N LEU A 98 -13.40 -1.94 -8.61
CA LEU A 98 -14.54 -1.54 -9.45
C LEU A 98 -15.08 -2.69 -10.30
N GLU A 99 -14.19 -3.47 -10.92
CA GLU A 99 -14.57 -4.66 -11.70
C GLU A 99 -15.32 -5.68 -10.83
N GLN A 100 -14.77 -6.02 -9.66
CA GLN A 100 -15.42 -6.97 -8.76
C GLN A 100 -16.70 -6.42 -8.13
N LEU A 101 -16.77 -5.13 -7.85
CA LEU A 101 -18.00 -4.49 -7.36
C LEU A 101 -19.12 -4.58 -8.41
N GLY A 102 -18.80 -4.34 -9.67
CA GLY A 102 -19.74 -4.52 -10.79
C GLY A 102 -20.23 -5.97 -10.89
N MET A 103 -19.31 -6.94 -10.82
CA MET A 103 -19.65 -8.37 -10.87
C MET A 103 -20.46 -8.83 -9.65
N ALA A 104 -20.17 -8.30 -8.47
CA ALA A 104 -20.89 -8.64 -7.23
C ALA A 104 -22.30 -8.05 -7.21
N ASN A 105 -22.49 -6.86 -7.80
CA ASN A 105 -23.79 -6.18 -7.85
C ASN A 105 -24.72 -6.77 -8.94
N ASP A 106 -24.15 -7.31 -10.03
CA ASP A 106 -24.93 -8.02 -11.04
C ASP A 106 -25.38 -9.41 -10.53
N ARG A 107 -26.66 -9.51 -10.18
CA ARG A 107 -27.29 -10.77 -9.73
C ARG A 107 -27.36 -11.84 -10.82
N ARG A 108 -27.24 -11.46 -12.09
CA ARG A 108 -27.30 -12.38 -13.24
C ARG A 108 -25.91 -12.87 -13.67
N ALA A 109 -24.84 -12.26 -13.16
CA ALA A 109 -23.48 -12.66 -13.50
C ALA A 109 -23.18 -14.06 -12.95
N LYS A 110 -22.83 -15.00 -13.85
CA LYS A 110 -22.38 -16.37 -13.48
C LYS A 110 -21.18 -16.38 -12.52
N LYS A 111 -20.40 -15.29 -12.51
CA LYS A 111 -19.21 -15.11 -11.66
C LYS A 111 -19.51 -14.44 -10.30
N ASN A 112 -20.78 -14.18 -9.96
CA ASN A 112 -21.15 -13.63 -8.66
C ASN A 112 -21.08 -14.71 -7.56
N THR A 113 -19.86 -15.11 -7.23
CA THR A 113 -19.58 -16.16 -6.25
C THR A 113 -19.39 -15.57 -4.84
N PRO A 114 -19.61 -16.35 -3.77
CA PRO A 114 -19.30 -15.92 -2.41
C PRO A 114 -17.84 -15.49 -2.23
N GLN A 115 -16.91 -16.10 -2.98
CA GLN A 115 -15.50 -15.75 -2.94
C GLN A 115 -15.22 -14.37 -3.53
N THR A 116 -15.76 -14.07 -4.72
CA THR A 116 -15.64 -12.74 -5.34
C THR A 116 -16.24 -11.64 -4.46
N ARG A 117 -17.33 -11.93 -3.73
CA ARG A 117 -17.87 -10.97 -2.74
C ARG A 117 -16.92 -10.70 -1.58
N ARG A 118 -16.26 -11.75 -1.06
CA ARG A 118 -15.26 -11.60 0.02
C ARG A 118 -14.05 -10.79 -0.45
N GLU A 119 -13.52 -11.10 -1.63
CA GLU A 119 -12.41 -10.35 -2.25
C GLU A 119 -12.77 -8.88 -2.47
N CYS A 120 -13.99 -8.60 -2.95
CA CYS A 120 -14.50 -7.23 -3.09
C CYS A 120 -14.52 -6.47 -1.76
N VAL A 121 -14.98 -7.11 -0.67
CA VAL A 121 -14.95 -6.52 0.67
C VAL A 121 -13.52 -6.25 1.14
N GLU A 122 -12.61 -7.20 0.94
CA GLU A 122 -11.20 -7.03 1.31
C GLU A 122 -10.52 -5.89 0.55
N MET A 123 -10.78 -5.77 -0.75
CA MET A 123 -10.31 -4.64 -1.56
C MET A 123 -10.90 -3.31 -1.08
N GLY A 124 -12.20 -3.27 -0.77
CA GLY A 124 -12.85 -2.08 -0.24
C GLY A 124 -12.22 -1.61 1.08
N ARG A 125 -11.93 -2.54 2.00
CA ARG A 125 -11.22 -2.26 3.25
C ARG A 125 -9.81 -1.72 3.00
N MET A 126 -9.08 -2.31 2.05
CA MET A 126 -7.74 -1.85 1.72
C MET A 126 -7.76 -0.41 1.15
N LEU A 127 -8.70 -0.12 0.25
CA LEU A 127 -8.92 1.22 -0.28
C LEU A 127 -9.31 2.23 0.82
N GLU A 128 -10.10 1.80 1.81
CA GLU A 128 -10.43 2.64 2.96
C GLU A 128 -9.17 2.96 3.81
N LEU A 129 -8.32 1.96 4.07
CA LEU A 129 -7.04 2.15 4.77
C LEU A 129 -6.12 3.12 4.02
N LEU A 130 -6.02 3.00 2.70
CA LEU A 130 -5.26 3.94 1.87
C LEU A 130 -5.85 5.36 1.90
N LYS A 131 -7.18 5.48 1.83
CA LYS A 131 -7.88 6.77 1.82
C LYS A 131 -7.77 7.51 3.16
N ARG A 132 -7.80 6.78 4.28
CA ARG A 132 -7.64 7.34 5.63
C ARG A 132 -6.18 7.51 6.05
N GLY A 133 -5.28 6.81 5.36
CA GLY A 133 -3.83 6.88 5.56
C GLY A 133 -3.20 8.13 4.97
N VAL A 134 -1.87 8.17 5.01
CA VAL A 134 -1.05 9.14 4.28
C VAL A 134 -0.35 8.43 3.14
N CYS A 135 -0.61 8.90 1.92
CA CYS A 135 0.15 8.51 0.73
C CYS A 135 1.20 9.56 0.44
N MET A 136 2.46 9.22 0.69
CA MET A 136 3.61 10.04 0.34
C MET A 136 4.04 9.68 -1.08
N ILE A 137 3.98 10.63 -2.00
CA ILE A 137 4.46 10.45 -3.37
C ILE A 137 5.90 10.96 -3.40
N ASP A 138 6.84 10.07 -3.71
CA ASP A 138 8.25 10.41 -3.82
C ASP A 138 8.71 10.12 -5.25
N GLU A 139 8.99 11.20 -5.98
CA GLU A 139 9.60 11.20 -7.31
C GLU A 139 10.95 11.91 -7.21
N VAL A 140 11.93 11.42 -8.00
CA VAL A 140 13.32 11.91 -7.96
C VAL A 140 13.39 13.38 -8.35
#